data_AF-K1SKZ2-F1
#
_entry.id   AF-K1SKZ2-F1
#
_cell.length_a   1.000
_cell.length_b   1.000
_cell.length_c   1.000
_cell.angle_alpha   90.00
_cell.angle_beta   90.00
_cell.angle_gamma   90.00
#
_symmetry.space_group_name_H-M   'P 1'
#
loop_
_entity.id
_entity.type
_entity.pdbx_description
1 polymer ?
#
loop_
_entity_poly.entity_id
_entity_poly.type
_entity_poly.pdbx_seq_one_letter_code
_entity_poly.pdbx_strand_id
1 'polypeptide(L)'
;LTPFRRAALIDCIALLQNAGGLPDVPRYLLNRLGEAESLLRLFLLEVPTRILYIDYDADGQPTFCAASNRVPQLLRSALWNTREPAILTSGTLAAAGDFSHTEQLLGLAAYRPLRHFRADSPFNYKRKCLLYFPLRGKMRMDNRRMAEEIVRLVDACHGHALVLFTAYRQMAEVRALTDGQWSYPTYQAWRNGGKIIQKFKQSGNGVLFAAGSC
;
A
#
# COMPACT_ATOMS: atom_id res chain seq x y z
N LEU A 1 -24.97 -6.19 -8.71
CA LEU A 1 -24.66 -7.21 -9.75
C LEU A 1 -25.72 -7.14 -10.85
N THR A 2 -25.37 -7.39 -12.11
CA THR A 2 -26.37 -7.59 -13.17
C THR A 2 -27.18 -8.86 -12.89
N PRO A 3 -28.41 -9.01 -13.43
CA PRO A 3 -29.22 -10.21 -13.23
C PRO A 3 -28.47 -11.50 -13.63
N PHE A 4 -27.79 -11.49 -14.77
CA PHE A 4 -26.96 -12.61 -15.23
C PHE A 4 -25.85 -12.98 -14.23
N ARG A 5 -25.09 -11.99 -13.74
CA ARG A 5 -24.01 -12.22 -12.78
C ARG A 5 -24.54 -12.73 -11.43
N ARG A 6 -25.73 -12.27 -11.03
CA ARG A 6 -26.40 -12.77 -9.81
C ARG A 6 -26.79 -14.25 -9.97
N ALA A 7 -27.38 -14.63 -11.11
CA ALA A 7 -27.73 -16.02 -11.40
C ALA A 7 -26.49 -16.94 -11.40
N ALA A 8 -25.45 -16.56 -12.14
CA ALA A 8 -24.20 -17.32 -12.18
C ALA A 8 -23.58 -17.51 -10.78
N LEU A 9 -23.63 -16.48 -9.92
CA LEU A 9 -23.13 -16.58 -8.55
C LEU A 9 -23.96 -17.56 -7.69
N ILE A 10 -25.29 -17.58 -7.86
CA ILE A 10 -26.17 -18.54 -7.19
C ILE A 10 -25.83 -19.97 -7.64
N ASP A 11 -25.63 -20.18 -8.95
CA ASP A 11 -25.26 -21.49 -9.49
C ASP A 11 -23.90 -21.95 -8.94
N CYS A 12 -22.91 -21.06 -8.87
CA CYS A 12 -21.61 -21.38 -8.26
C CYS A 12 -21.75 -21.79 -6.78
N ILE A 13 -22.58 -21.09 -6.00
CA ILE A 13 -22.85 -21.44 -4.60
C ILE A 13 -23.48 -22.83 -4.51
N ALA A 14 -24.46 -23.15 -5.36
CA ALA A 14 -25.08 -24.47 -5.38
C ALA A 14 -24.08 -25.58 -5.71
N LEU A 15 -23.17 -25.34 -6.67
CA LEU A 15 -22.10 -26.28 -7.01
C LEU A 15 -21.13 -26.52 -5.84
N LEU A 16 -20.73 -25.47 -5.11
CA LEU A 16 -19.87 -25.59 -3.93
C LEU A 16 -20.54 -26.43 -2.82
N GLN A 17 -21.84 -26.22 -2.60
CA GLN A 17 -22.61 -26.99 -1.62
C GLN A 17 -22.69 -28.47 -1.99
N ASN A 18 -22.97 -28.76 -3.27
CA ASN A 18 -23.03 -30.13 -3.77
C ASN A 18 -21.66 -30.82 -3.66
N ALA A 19 -20.58 -30.12 -3.99
CA ALA A 19 -19.22 -30.66 -3.85
C ALA A 19 -18.85 -30.94 -2.38
N GLY A 20 -19.33 -30.13 -1.44
CA GLY A 20 -19.15 -30.35 0.00
C GLY A 20 -19.92 -31.57 0.55
N GLY A 21 -20.90 -32.08 -0.19
CA GLY A 21 -21.69 -33.26 0.18
C GLY A 21 -21.15 -34.60 -0.37
N LEU A 22 -20.06 -34.58 -1.14
CA LEU A 22 -19.47 -35.81 -1.68
C LEU A 22 -18.81 -36.65 -0.57
N PRO A 23 -18.92 -38.00 -0.63
CA PRO A 23 -18.20 -38.88 0.28
C PRO A 23 -16.68 -38.76 0.07
N ASP A 24 -15.92 -39.03 1.13
CA ASP A 24 -14.44 -39.09 1.13
C ASP A 24 -13.67 -37.80 0.79
N VAL A 25 -14.31 -36.62 0.91
CA VAL A 25 -13.61 -35.34 0.76
C VAL A 25 -12.78 -35.02 2.01
N PRO A 26 -11.46 -34.79 1.90
CA PRO A 26 -10.61 -34.37 3.02
C PRO A 26 -11.13 -33.13 3.74
N ARG A 27 -11.02 -33.11 5.07
CA ARG A 27 -11.54 -32.01 5.91
C ARG A 27 -11.03 -30.63 5.51
N TYR A 28 -9.77 -30.51 5.10
CA TYR A 28 -9.21 -29.24 4.65
C TYR A 28 -9.89 -28.71 3.38
N LEU A 29 -10.31 -29.59 2.46
CA LEU A 29 -11.06 -29.19 1.27
C LEU A 29 -12.48 -28.77 1.63
N LEU A 30 -13.14 -29.49 2.54
CA LEU A 30 -14.47 -29.09 3.05
C LEU A 30 -14.44 -27.68 3.67
N ASN A 31 -13.41 -27.39 4.48
CA ASN A 31 -13.24 -26.04 5.04
C ASN A 31 -13.06 -24.99 3.95
N ARG A 32 -12.22 -25.26 2.93
CA ARG A 32 -12.02 -24.33 1.80
C ARG A 32 -13.27 -24.11 0.96
N LEU A 33 -14.07 -25.16 0.72
CA LEU A 33 -15.34 -25.06 0.01
C LEU A 33 -16.35 -24.21 0.81
N GLY A 34 -16.44 -24.44 2.12
CA GLY A 34 -17.30 -23.66 3.01
C GLY A 34 -16.87 -22.19 3.14
N GLU A 35 -15.57 -21.91 3.18
CA GLU A 35 -15.03 -20.55 3.13
C GLU A 35 -15.37 -19.84 1.81
N ALA A 36 -15.18 -20.54 0.68
CA ALA A 36 -15.53 -20.01 -0.64
C ALA A 36 -17.03 -19.73 -0.74
N GLU A 37 -17.88 -20.66 -0.31
CA GLU A 37 -19.33 -20.47 -0.27
C GLU A 37 -19.71 -19.25 0.57
N SER A 38 -19.18 -19.16 1.79
CA SER A 38 -19.44 -18.06 2.72
C SER A 38 -19.05 -16.72 2.13
N LEU A 39 -17.91 -16.66 1.44
CA LEU A 39 -17.44 -15.45 0.76
C LEU A 39 -18.35 -15.06 -0.40
N LEU A 40 -18.71 -16.00 -1.29
CA LEU A 40 -19.59 -15.72 -2.42
C LEU A 40 -20.98 -15.25 -1.99
N ARG A 41 -21.51 -15.80 -0.88
CA ARG A 41 -22.78 -15.35 -0.29
C ARG A 41 -22.77 -13.87 0.08
N LEU A 42 -21.63 -13.30 0.50
CA LEU A 42 -21.53 -11.87 0.82
C LEU A 42 -21.92 -10.99 -0.39
N PHE A 43 -21.65 -11.42 -1.62
CA PHE A 43 -21.98 -10.67 -2.84
C PHE A 43 -23.47 -10.71 -3.21
N LEU A 44 -24.24 -11.60 -2.59
CA LEU A 44 -25.70 -11.67 -2.74
C LEU A 44 -26.44 -10.90 -1.64
N LEU A 45 -25.76 -10.63 -0.52
CA LEU A 45 -26.30 -9.98 0.66
C LEU A 45 -25.91 -8.50 0.70
N GLU A 46 -26.72 -7.69 1.37
CA GLU A 46 -26.34 -6.31 1.69
C GLU A 46 -25.58 -6.29 3.01
N VAL A 47 -24.25 -6.19 2.92
CA VAL A 47 -23.36 -6.23 4.08
C VAL A 47 -22.59 -4.91 4.18
N PRO A 48 -23.15 -3.86 4.81
CA PRO A 48 -22.56 -2.50 4.84
C PRO A 48 -21.22 -2.42 5.58
N THR A 49 -20.83 -3.50 6.27
CA THR A 49 -19.56 -3.63 7.01
C THR A 49 -18.43 -4.20 6.17
N ARG A 50 -18.72 -4.50 4.91
CA ARG A 50 -17.80 -5.08 3.94
C ARG A 50 -17.70 -4.19 2.72
N ILE A 51 -16.50 -4.08 2.19
CA ILE A 51 -16.23 -3.53 0.86
C ILE A 51 -16.03 -4.74 -0.04
N LEU A 52 -16.96 -4.94 -0.97
CA LEU A 52 -16.99 -6.08 -1.87
C LEU A 52 -16.60 -5.62 -3.28
N TYR A 53 -15.60 -6.28 -3.87
CA TYR A 53 -15.17 -6.00 -5.23
C TYR A 53 -14.68 -7.28 -5.90
N ILE A 54 -14.65 -7.25 -7.23
CA ILE A 54 -14.12 -8.33 -8.06
C ILE A 54 -12.90 -7.75 -8.76
N ASP A 55 -11.75 -8.37 -8.53
CA ASP A 55 -10.53 -8.07 -9.26
C ASP A 55 -10.37 -9.07 -10.41
N TYR A 56 -9.75 -8.64 -11.50
CA TYR A 56 -9.49 -9.49 -12.67
C TYR A 56 -8.00 -9.51 -12.93
N ASP A 57 -7.43 -10.70 -13.03
CA ASP A 57 -6.03 -10.83 -13.42
C ASP A 57 -5.84 -10.62 -14.94
N ALA A 58 -4.60 -10.77 -15.41
CA ALA A 58 -4.24 -10.56 -16.81
C ALA A 58 -4.94 -11.55 -17.77
N ASP A 59 -5.32 -12.73 -17.28
CA ASP A 59 -6.02 -13.78 -18.04
C ASP A 59 -7.55 -13.61 -17.96
N GLY A 60 -8.02 -12.58 -17.25
CA GLY A 60 -9.44 -12.30 -17.05
C GLY A 60 -10.10 -13.19 -16.01
N GLN A 61 -9.33 -13.91 -15.18
CA GLN A 61 -9.88 -14.73 -14.12
C GLN A 61 -10.36 -13.84 -12.96
N PRO A 62 -11.60 -14.03 -12.48
CA PRO A 62 -12.14 -13.21 -11.41
C PRO A 62 -11.66 -13.68 -10.03
N THR A 63 -11.22 -12.73 -9.21
CA THR A 63 -10.99 -12.91 -7.77
C THR A 63 -12.04 -12.12 -6.98
N PHE A 64 -12.82 -12.81 -6.17
CA PHE A 64 -13.82 -12.17 -5.31
C PHE A 64 -13.17 -11.72 -3.99
N CYS A 65 -13.26 -10.43 -3.69
CA CYS A 65 -12.62 -9.82 -2.53
C CYS A 65 -13.65 -9.24 -1.56
N ALA A 66 -13.49 -9.54 -0.28
CA ALA A 66 -14.34 -9.02 0.79
C ALA A 66 -13.49 -8.40 1.92
N ALA A 67 -13.20 -7.10 1.81
CA ALA A 67 -12.47 -6.36 2.84
C ALA A 67 -13.42 -5.86 3.94
N SER A 68 -12.99 -5.85 5.20
CA SER A 68 -13.78 -5.22 6.28
C SER A 68 -13.50 -3.73 6.34
N ASN A 69 -14.54 -2.91 6.47
CA ASN A 69 -14.39 -1.50 6.86
C ASN A 69 -14.33 -1.31 8.38
N ARG A 70 -14.35 -2.40 9.16
CA ARG A 70 -14.34 -2.39 10.62
C ARG A 70 -13.00 -2.78 11.23
N VAL A 71 -11.90 -2.59 10.50
CA VAL A 71 -10.54 -2.89 11.00
C VAL A 71 -10.28 -2.24 12.37
N PRO A 72 -10.63 -0.96 12.63
CA PRO A 72 -10.46 -0.36 13.95
C PRO A 72 -11.19 -1.11 15.08
N GLN A 73 -12.43 -1.55 14.84
CA GLN A 73 -13.22 -2.30 15.83
C GLN A 73 -12.66 -3.70 16.07
N LEU A 74 -12.16 -4.35 15.02
CA LEU A 74 -11.49 -5.64 15.12
C LEU A 74 -10.22 -5.53 15.95
N LEU A 75 -9.37 -4.53 15.68
CA LEU A 75 -8.16 -4.27 16.47
C LEU A 75 -8.50 -3.97 17.93
N ARG A 76 -9.52 -3.15 18.20
CA ARG A 76 -9.97 -2.88 19.57
C ARG A 76 -10.39 -4.15 20.30
N SER A 77 -11.18 -5.00 19.66
CA SER A 77 -11.64 -6.25 20.27
C SER A 77 -10.49 -7.24 20.50
N ALA A 78 -9.58 -7.35 19.54
CA ALA A 78 -8.52 -8.36 19.57
C ALA A 78 -7.31 -7.95 20.42
N LEU A 79 -6.99 -6.65 20.50
CA LEU A 79 -5.75 -6.16 21.09
C LEU A 79 -5.98 -5.23 22.28
N TRP A 80 -6.92 -4.28 22.19
CA TRP A 80 -7.02 -3.22 23.20
C TRP A 80 -7.92 -3.57 24.39
N ASN A 81 -8.88 -4.46 24.19
CA ASN A 81 -9.79 -4.92 25.23
C ASN A 81 -9.19 -6.02 26.13
N THR A 82 -8.00 -6.56 25.81
CA THR A 82 -7.36 -7.65 26.57
C THR A 82 -6.76 -7.20 27.91
N ARG A 83 -6.76 -5.89 28.21
CA ARG A 83 -6.12 -5.25 29.38
C ARG A 83 -4.61 -5.45 29.47
N GLU A 84 -3.98 -5.90 28.39
CA GLU A 84 -2.52 -5.98 28.30
C GLU A 84 -1.95 -4.58 27.99
N PRO A 85 -0.95 -4.10 28.76
CA PRO A 85 -0.29 -2.85 28.45
C PRO A 85 0.54 -2.99 27.16
N ALA A 86 0.36 -2.05 26.23
CA ALA A 86 1.07 -2.02 24.96
C ALA A 86 1.77 -0.67 24.74
N ILE A 87 2.95 -0.69 24.15
CA ILE A 87 3.68 0.51 23.71
C ILE A 87 3.73 0.50 22.18
N LEU A 88 3.15 1.53 21.57
CA LEU A 88 3.23 1.76 20.13
C LEU A 88 4.30 2.83 19.88
N THR A 89 5.34 2.48 19.13
CA THR A 89 6.45 3.39 18.82
C THR A 89 6.74 3.40 17.34
N SER A 90 6.83 4.60 16.76
CA SER A 90 7.27 4.84 15.39
C SER A 90 7.53 6.34 15.20
N GLY A 91 8.45 6.68 14.29
CA GLY A 91 8.76 8.06 13.93
C GLY A 91 7.66 8.80 13.16
N THR A 92 6.58 8.10 12.78
CA THR A 92 5.51 8.64 11.92
C THR A 92 4.09 8.43 12.47
N LEU A 93 3.93 8.09 13.76
CA LEU A 93 2.60 7.93 14.37
C LEU A 93 1.80 9.22 14.43
N ALA A 94 2.48 10.36 14.60
CA ALA A 94 1.86 11.67 14.63
C ALA A 94 1.95 12.32 13.25
N ALA A 95 0.83 12.84 12.76
CA ALA A 95 0.76 13.68 11.56
C ALA A 95 0.62 15.14 11.99
N ALA A 96 1.55 16.01 11.56
CA ALA A 96 1.58 17.42 11.97
C ALA A 96 1.49 17.63 13.51
N GLY A 97 1.98 16.65 14.28
CA GLY A 97 1.97 16.69 15.74
C GLY A 97 0.73 16.13 16.42
N ASP A 98 -0.25 15.65 15.65
CA ASP A 98 -1.52 15.07 16.13
C ASP A 98 -1.58 13.55 15.92
N PHE A 99 -2.15 12.83 16.89
CA PHE A 99 -2.29 11.37 16.87
C PHE A 99 -3.68 10.89 16.43
N SER A 100 -4.64 11.80 16.22
CA SER A 100 -6.05 11.46 15.98
C SER A 100 -6.25 10.53 14.79
N HIS A 101 -5.49 10.71 13.72
CA HIS A 101 -5.54 9.84 12.54
C HIS A 101 -5.13 8.39 12.88
N THR A 102 -4.01 8.23 13.57
CA THR A 102 -3.52 6.91 13.99
C THR A 102 -4.46 6.27 14.99
N GLU A 103 -5.03 7.04 15.92
CA GLU A 103 -6.02 6.56 16.87
C GLU A 103 -7.28 6.01 16.18
N GLN A 104 -7.77 6.69 15.15
CA GLN A 104 -8.91 6.24 14.36
C GLN A 104 -8.60 4.95 13.61
N LEU A 105 -7.46 4.89 12.90
CA LEU A 105 -7.05 3.70 12.14
C LEU A 105 -6.83 2.47 13.02
N LEU A 106 -6.26 2.67 14.20
CA LEU A 106 -5.96 1.58 15.12
C LEU A 106 -7.11 1.25 16.07
N GLY A 107 -8.21 2.00 16.07
CA GLY A 107 -9.33 1.77 16.98
C GLY A 107 -9.08 2.21 18.43
N LEU A 108 -8.14 3.12 18.63
CA LEU A 108 -7.76 3.70 19.93
C LEU A 108 -8.54 4.98 20.26
N ALA A 109 -9.25 5.58 19.31
CA ALA A 109 -9.97 6.85 19.54
C ALA A 109 -11.00 6.80 20.70
N ALA A 110 -11.54 5.62 20.99
CA ALA A 110 -12.45 5.39 22.13
C ALA A 110 -11.77 4.73 23.34
N TYR A 111 -10.46 4.49 23.27
CA TYR A 111 -9.67 3.85 24.32
C TYR A 111 -9.16 4.90 25.31
N ARG A 112 -9.72 4.90 26.52
CA ARG A 112 -9.50 5.97 27.51
C ARG A 112 -8.13 5.99 28.21
N PRO A 113 -7.44 4.87 28.50
CA PRO A 113 -6.15 4.93 29.19
C PRO A 113 -4.98 5.26 28.24
N LEU A 114 -5.26 5.81 27.05
CA LEU A 114 -4.27 6.16 26.05
C LEU A 114 -3.43 7.36 26.49
N ARG A 115 -2.11 7.25 26.35
CA ARG A 115 -1.15 8.33 26.63
C ARG A 115 -0.30 8.55 25.39
N HIS A 116 -0.03 9.82 25.10
CA HIS A 116 0.80 10.21 23.97
C HIS A 116 2.13 10.75 24.44
N PHE A 117 3.17 10.41 23.70
CA PHE A 117 4.48 11.01 23.83
C PHE A 117 5.02 11.29 22.44
N ARG A 118 5.48 12.52 22.22
CA ARG A 118 6.14 12.93 20.98
C ARG A 118 7.51 13.46 21.35
N ALA A 119 8.55 12.81 20.83
CA ALA A 119 9.89 13.34 20.86
C ALA A 119 10.09 14.27 19.67
N ASP A 120 10.67 15.45 19.91
CA ASP A 120 11.11 16.32 18.83
C ASP A 120 12.33 15.72 18.11
N SER A 121 12.48 16.02 16.82
CA SER A 121 13.59 15.51 16.04
C SER A 121 14.94 16.06 16.54
N PRO A 122 15.96 15.22 16.71
CA PRO A 122 17.29 15.68 17.12
C PRO A 122 18.07 16.38 15.99
N PHE A 123 17.53 16.42 14.76
CA PHE A 123 18.24 16.94 13.60
C PHE A 123 18.01 18.44 13.37
N ASN A 124 19.09 19.17 13.07
CA ASN A 124 19.03 20.58 12.69
C ASN A 124 18.71 20.73 11.19
N TYR A 125 17.42 20.68 10.84
CA TYR A 125 16.98 20.82 9.44
C TYR A 125 17.36 22.17 8.83
N LYS A 126 17.34 23.26 9.59
CA LYS A 126 17.71 24.59 9.08
C LYS A 126 19.14 24.66 8.53
N ARG A 127 20.05 23.83 9.05
CA ARG A 127 21.46 23.77 8.60
C ARG A 127 21.75 22.59 7.67
N LYS A 128 20.97 21.52 7.73
CA LYS A 128 21.25 20.24 7.05
C LYS A 128 20.24 19.86 5.97
N CYS A 129 19.26 20.71 5.69
CA CYS A 129 18.21 20.43 4.70
C CYS A 129 17.88 21.69 3.91
N LEU A 130 17.73 21.52 2.60
CA LEU A 130 17.17 22.51 1.69
C LEU A 130 15.86 21.94 1.14
N LEU A 131 14.80 22.75 1.20
CA LEU A 131 13.52 22.42 0.61
C LEU A 131 13.35 23.23 -0.67
N TYR A 132 13.31 22.51 -1.79
CA TYR A 132 13.17 23.10 -3.10
C TYR A 132 11.78 22.80 -3.67
N PHE A 133 11.15 23.85 -4.18
CA PHE A 133 9.91 23.74 -4.95
C PHE A 133 10.20 24.27 -6.36
N PRO A 134 10.00 23.46 -7.42
CA PRO A 134 10.18 23.95 -8.77
C PRO A 134 9.20 25.09 -9.05
N LEU A 135 9.64 26.06 -9.85
CA LEU A 135 8.83 27.21 -10.26
C LEU A 135 7.48 26.72 -10.83
N ARG A 136 6.39 27.07 -10.16
CA ARG A 136 5.03 26.70 -10.58
C ARG A 136 4.66 27.50 -11.83
N GLY A 137 4.90 26.92 -13.00
CA GLY A 137 4.29 27.41 -14.25
C GLY A 137 2.78 27.17 -14.26
N LYS A 138 2.04 27.91 -15.09
CA LYS A 138 0.59 27.72 -15.27
C LYS A 138 0.20 26.35 -15.88
N MET A 139 1.16 25.64 -16.47
CA MET A 139 0.95 24.32 -17.07
C MET A 139 1.25 23.21 -16.07
N ARG A 140 0.42 22.16 -16.08
CA ARG A 140 0.65 20.93 -15.32
C ARG A 140 2.03 20.36 -15.65
N MET A 141 2.78 19.95 -14.63
CA MET A 141 4.03 19.22 -14.83
C MET A 141 3.75 17.93 -15.60
N ASP A 142 4.30 17.81 -16.80
CA ASP A 142 4.33 16.55 -17.54
C ASP A 142 5.61 15.76 -17.20
N ASN A 143 5.68 14.53 -17.69
CA ASN A 143 6.81 13.64 -17.38
C ASN A 143 8.13 14.12 -17.98
N ARG A 144 8.09 14.89 -19.08
CA ARG A 144 9.29 15.44 -19.71
C ARG A 144 9.90 16.55 -18.86
N ARG A 145 9.11 17.51 -18.42
CA ARG A 145 9.56 18.58 -17.51
C ARG A 145 10.02 18.03 -16.17
N MET A 146 9.34 16.99 -15.68
CA MET A 146 9.77 16.28 -14.47
C MET A 146 11.14 15.62 -14.66
N ALA A 147 11.37 14.94 -15.79
CA ALA A 147 12.66 14.35 -16.13
C ALA A 147 13.77 15.40 -16.24
N GLU A 148 13.52 16.50 -16.96
CA GLU A 148 14.46 17.62 -17.10
C GLU A 148 14.85 18.21 -15.74
N GLU A 149 13.89 18.37 -14.84
CA GLU A 149 14.16 18.85 -13.48
C GLU A 149 14.96 17.84 -12.65
N ILE A 150 14.61 16.55 -12.73
CA ILE A 150 15.36 15.49 -12.05
C ILE A 150 16.81 15.46 -12.52
N VAL A 151 17.07 15.57 -13.83
CA VAL A 151 18.43 15.62 -14.38
C VAL A 151 19.22 16.76 -13.77
N ARG A 152 18.65 17.98 -13.72
CA ARG A 152 19.31 19.14 -13.10
C ARG A 152 19.65 18.91 -11.63
N LEU A 153 18.72 18.35 -10.86
CA LEU A 153 18.92 18.09 -9.44
C LEU A 153 19.94 16.97 -9.19
N VAL A 154 19.89 15.90 -9.98
CA VAL A 154 20.85 14.79 -9.90
C VAL A 154 22.27 15.27 -10.20
N ASP A 155 22.45 16.11 -11.22
CA ASP A 155 23.75 16.66 -11.56
C ASP A 155 24.29 17.59 -10.45
N ALA A 156 23.43 18.47 -9.92
CA ALA A 156 23.78 19.35 -8.79
C ALA A 156 24.15 18.60 -7.50
N CYS A 157 23.62 17.38 -7.32
CA CYS A 157 23.95 16.49 -6.20
C CYS A 157 25.11 15.52 -6.50
N HIS A 158 25.67 15.54 -7.70
CA HIS A 158 26.66 14.57 -8.20
C HIS A 158 26.21 13.11 -8.03
N GLY A 159 24.94 12.84 -8.39
CA GLY A 159 24.29 11.57 -8.08
C GLY A 159 23.66 11.61 -6.69
N HIS A 160 23.85 10.55 -5.89
CA HIS A 160 23.37 10.45 -4.51
C HIS A 160 21.86 10.73 -4.33
N ALA A 161 21.05 10.40 -5.34
CA ALA A 161 19.65 10.80 -5.39
C ALA A 161 18.70 9.61 -5.21
N LEU A 162 17.63 9.83 -4.45
CA LEU A 162 16.46 8.96 -4.38
C LEU A 162 15.26 9.72 -4.97
N VAL A 163 14.71 9.19 -6.06
CA VAL A 163 13.57 9.78 -6.76
C VAL A 163 12.34 8.91 -6.49
N LEU A 164 11.38 9.46 -5.75
CA LEU A 164 10.17 8.76 -5.30
C LEU A 164 8.97 9.11 -6.17
N PHE A 165 8.24 8.08 -6.61
CA PHE A 165 7.03 8.22 -7.40
C PHE A 165 5.83 7.58 -6.70
N THR A 166 4.65 8.16 -6.89
CA THR A 166 3.39 7.59 -6.41
C THR A 166 2.84 6.50 -7.34
N ALA A 167 3.35 6.41 -8.57
CA ALA A 167 2.89 5.46 -9.58
C ALA A 167 4.06 4.85 -10.37
N TYR A 168 4.02 3.53 -10.49
CA TYR A 168 4.97 2.73 -11.26
C TYR A 168 5.09 3.12 -12.72
N ARG A 169 3.95 3.41 -13.36
CA ARG A 169 3.92 3.86 -14.76
C ARG A 169 4.68 5.16 -14.94
N GLN A 170 4.44 6.15 -14.08
CA GLN A 170 5.13 7.43 -14.14
C GLN A 170 6.63 7.27 -13.90
N MET A 171 7.01 6.44 -12.91
CA MET A 171 8.42 6.12 -12.67
C MET A 171 9.09 5.54 -13.92
N ALA A 172 8.47 4.57 -14.59
CA ALA A 172 9.03 3.94 -15.79
C ALA A 172 9.17 4.94 -16.95
N GLU A 173 8.15 5.75 -17.20
CA GLU A 173 8.17 6.77 -18.25
C GLU A 173 9.24 7.84 -17.99
N VAL A 174 9.33 8.37 -16.77
CA VAL A 174 10.33 9.38 -16.40
C VAL A 174 11.73 8.78 -16.41
N ARG A 175 11.91 7.55 -15.92
CA ARG A 175 13.20 6.85 -15.94
C ARG A 175 13.74 6.69 -17.37
N ALA A 176 12.88 6.33 -18.33
CA ALA A 176 13.27 6.21 -19.73
C ALA A 176 13.71 7.57 -20.31
N LEU A 177 13.04 8.66 -19.93
CA LEU A 177 13.39 10.02 -20.36
C LEU A 177 14.71 10.53 -19.77
N THR A 178 15.20 9.92 -18.69
CA THR A 178 16.49 10.28 -18.08
C THR A 178 17.64 9.35 -18.50
N ASP A 179 17.42 8.38 -19.40
CA ASP A 179 18.48 7.50 -19.87
C ASP A 179 19.59 8.27 -20.58
N GLY A 180 20.84 7.96 -20.20
CA GLY A 180 22.04 8.60 -20.76
C GLY A 180 22.27 10.06 -20.36
N GLN A 181 21.44 10.63 -19.48
CA GLN A 181 21.57 12.03 -19.05
C GLN A 181 22.64 12.26 -17.98
N TRP A 182 23.25 11.19 -17.45
CA TRP A 182 24.33 11.23 -16.48
C TRP A 182 25.17 9.94 -16.52
N SER A 183 26.33 9.96 -15.88
CA SER A 183 27.25 8.81 -15.78
C SER A 183 27.10 7.99 -14.49
N TYR A 184 26.23 8.42 -13.56
CA TYR A 184 26.02 7.73 -12.28
C TYR A 184 25.28 6.39 -12.42
N PRO A 185 25.64 5.35 -11.64
CA PRO A 185 24.91 4.09 -11.63
C PRO A 185 23.43 4.30 -11.28
N THR A 186 22.53 3.81 -12.12
CA THR A 186 21.09 4.01 -11.92
C THR A 186 20.40 2.71 -11.56
N TYR A 187 19.56 2.78 -10.53
CA TYR A 187 18.85 1.65 -9.96
C TYR A 187 17.35 1.91 -10.00
N GLN A 188 16.57 0.83 -10.09
CA GLN A 188 15.12 0.89 -10.08
C GLN A 188 14.56 -0.16 -9.13
N ALA A 189 13.90 0.31 -8.07
CA ALA A 189 13.28 -0.56 -7.08
C ALA A 189 11.76 -0.58 -7.27
N TRP A 190 11.24 -1.80 -7.38
CA TRP A 190 9.82 -2.12 -7.32
C TRP A 190 9.49 -2.70 -5.93
N ARG A 191 8.27 -3.18 -5.75
CA ARG A 191 7.88 -3.95 -4.57
C ARG A 191 8.88 -5.09 -4.33
N ASN A 192 9.36 -5.25 -3.09
CA ASN A 192 10.38 -6.22 -2.68
C ASN A 192 11.79 -6.00 -3.29
N GLY A 193 12.14 -4.76 -3.66
CA GLY A 193 13.42 -4.38 -4.27
C GLY A 193 14.66 -4.39 -3.36
N GLY A 194 14.66 -5.12 -2.23
CA GLY A 194 15.70 -5.05 -1.20
C GLY A 194 17.14 -5.25 -1.72
N LYS A 195 17.35 -6.19 -2.64
CA LYS A 195 18.67 -6.41 -3.28
C LYS A 195 19.15 -5.20 -4.09
N ILE A 196 18.24 -4.51 -4.79
CA ILE A 196 18.56 -3.33 -5.58
C ILE A 196 18.89 -2.15 -4.68
N ILE A 197 18.12 -1.98 -3.60
CA ILE A 197 18.39 -0.94 -2.60
C ILE A 197 19.77 -1.16 -1.95
N GLN A 198 20.15 -2.41 -1.68
CA GLN A 198 21.48 -2.71 -1.15
C GLN A 198 22.59 -2.32 -2.14
N LYS A 199 22.43 -2.64 -3.43
CA LYS A 199 23.38 -2.22 -4.48
C LYS A 199 23.48 -0.69 -4.57
N PHE A 200 22.36 0.02 -4.50
CA PHE A 200 22.35 1.49 -4.45
C PHE A 200 23.14 2.02 -3.26
N LYS A 201 22.91 1.49 -2.05
CA LYS A 201 23.66 1.90 -0.84
C LYS A 201 25.16 1.66 -0.98
N GLN A 202 25.57 0.59 -1.66
CA GLN A 202 26.97 0.24 -1.89
C GLN A 202 27.63 1.03 -3.03
N SER A 203 26.83 1.63 -3.92
CA SER A 203 27.34 2.34 -5.11
C SER A 203 28.04 3.66 -4.79
N GLY A 204 27.86 4.21 -3.59
CA GLY A 204 28.36 5.53 -3.22
C GLY A 204 27.49 6.63 -3.81
N ASN A 205 27.54 6.84 -5.12
CA ASN A 205 26.94 7.98 -5.85
C ASN A 205 25.80 7.62 -6.81
N GLY A 206 25.18 6.45 -6.65
CA GLY A 206 24.09 6.03 -7.52
C GLY A 206 22.84 6.91 -7.45
N VAL A 207 21.91 6.65 -8.36
CA VAL A 207 20.57 7.25 -8.43
C VAL A 207 19.54 6.14 -8.35
N LEU A 208 18.62 6.21 -7.40
CA LEU A 208 17.57 5.21 -7.21
C LEU A 208 16.21 5.80 -7.57
N PHE A 209 15.54 5.18 -8.54
CA PHE A 209 14.13 5.41 -8.84
C PHE A 209 13.30 4.39 -8.09
N ALA A 210 12.31 4.85 -7.34
CA ALA A 210 11.49 3.94 -6.54
C ALA A 210 10.03 4.39 -6.46
N ALA A 211 9.13 3.40 -6.41
CA ALA A 211 7.70 3.61 -6.26
C ALA A 211 7.10 2.54 -5.32
N GLY A 212 6.07 2.92 -4.56
CA GLY A 212 5.48 2.06 -3.54
C GLY A 212 6.30 2.01 -2.24
N SER A 213 6.04 1.00 -1.40
CA SER A 213 6.81 0.77 -0.17
C SER A 213 8.24 0.36 -0.51
N CYS A 214 9.19 1.27 -0.28
CA CYS A 214 10.62 1.10 -0.53
C CYS A 214 11.37 0.78 0.76
#